data_AF-B9T7F7-F1
#
_entry.id   AF-B9T7F7-F1
#
_cell.length_a   1.000
_cell.length_b   1.000
_cell.length_c   1.000
_cell.angle_alpha   90.00
_cell.angle_beta   90.00
_cell.angle_gamma   90.00
#
_symmetry.space_group_name_H-M   'P 1'
#
loop_
_entity.id
_entity.type
_entity.pdbx_description
1 polymer ?
#
loop_
_entity_poly.entity_id
_entity_poly.type
_entity_poly.pdbx_seq_one_letter_code
_entity_poly.pdbx_strand_id
1 'polypeptide(L)'
;MISVSVHNPRLRVIASPHVSRPNEHVIVAEPSSGHQIMLDYEEKTVLEIAGCTCDRCRQRMTPVDFAFHERLSVRFLAGFDSIFGDGNVVSIDLCSRCLNETLGDWLHITPPEGV
;
A
#
# COMPACT_ATOMS: atom_id res chain seq x y z
N MET A 1 -16.07 5.18 -7.68
CA MET A 1 -14.91 4.26 -7.65
C MET A 1 -14.29 4.38 -6.26
N ILE A 2 -14.52 3.41 -5.38
CA ILE A 2 -13.91 3.37 -4.04
C ILE A 2 -12.60 2.63 -4.22
N SER A 3 -11.46 3.32 -4.13
CA SER A 3 -10.16 2.65 -4.12
C SER A 3 -9.86 2.22 -2.68
N VAL A 4 -10.36 1.04 -2.29
CA VAL A 4 -9.78 0.31 -1.15
C VAL A 4 -8.48 -0.29 -1.67
N SER A 5 -7.33 0.24 -1.23
CA SER A 5 -6.04 -0.34 -1.59
C SER A 5 -5.84 -1.62 -0.77
N VAL A 6 -6.45 -2.71 -1.24
CA VAL A 6 -6.14 -4.06 -0.75
C VAL A 6 -4.76 -4.39 -1.31
N HIS A 7 -3.76 -4.52 -0.43
CA HIS A 7 -2.45 -5.08 -0.79
C HIS A 7 -2.68 -6.36 -1.61
N ASN A 8 -2.32 -6.34 -2.90
CA ASN A 8 -2.50 -7.47 -3.78
C ASN A 8 -1.41 -8.51 -3.50
N PRO A 9 -1.72 -9.70 -2.94
CA PRO A 9 -0.71 -10.69 -2.57
C PRO A 9 -0.02 -11.35 -3.78
N ARG A 10 -0.44 -11.04 -5.03
CA ARG A 10 0.22 -11.53 -6.25
C ARG A 10 1.31 -10.61 -6.80
N LEU A 11 1.43 -9.38 -6.31
CA LEU A 11 2.58 -8.53 -6.62
C LEU A 11 3.70 -8.82 -5.63
N ARG A 12 4.62 -9.71 -6.02
CA ARG A 12 5.95 -9.71 -5.42
C ARG A 12 6.70 -8.52 -6.01
N VAL A 13 6.76 -7.43 -5.25
CA VAL A 13 7.75 -6.38 -5.49
C VAL A 13 9.11 -7.02 -5.20
N ILE A 14 9.86 -7.36 -6.24
CA ILE A 14 11.27 -7.70 -6.09
C ILE A 14 11.95 -6.36 -5.84
N ALA A 15 12.15 -6.02 -4.57
CA ALA A 15 12.89 -4.81 -4.21
C ALA A 15 14.27 -4.89 -4.89
N SER A 16 14.52 -4.04 -5.89
CA SER A 16 15.86 -3.75 -6.38
C SER A 16 16.59 -2.94 -5.30
N PRO A 17 17.58 -3.50 -4.59
CA PRO A 17 18.37 -2.70 -3.68
C PRO A 17 19.49 -2.06 -4.51
N HIS A 18 19.52 -0.73 -4.54
CA HIS A 18 20.62 0.08 -5.07
C HIS A 18 20.85 0.06 -6.59
N VAL A 19 20.37 1.10 -7.26
CA VAL A 19 21.11 1.69 -8.39
C VAL A 19 22.43 2.24 -7.83
N SER A 20 23.51 1.50 -7.99
CA SER A 20 24.86 2.07 -8.05
C SER A 20 25.89 1.06 -8.54
N ARG A 21 25.99 0.90 -9.87
CA ARG A 21 27.22 0.79 -10.71
C ARG A 21 26.91 0.10 -12.06
N PRO A 22 27.63 0.43 -13.16
CA PRO A 22 27.20 0.09 -14.52
C PRO A 22 27.61 -1.30 -15.04
N ASN A 23 28.32 -2.14 -14.27
CA ASN A 23 28.89 -3.40 -14.78
C ASN A 23 29.00 -4.46 -13.67
N GLU A 24 27.90 -5.10 -13.28
CA GLU A 24 27.96 -6.35 -12.52
C GLU A 24 26.86 -7.30 -12.98
N HIS A 25 27.25 -8.52 -13.30
CA HIS A 25 26.41 -9.54 -13.91
C HIS A 25 25.23 -9.90 -13.00
N VAL A 26 24.01 -9.75 -13.51
CA VAL A 26 22.81 -10.25 -12.85
C VAL A 26 22.88 -11.78 -12.84
N ILE A 27 23.13 -12.37 -11.66
CA ILE A 27 23.02 -13.81 -11.47
C ILE A 27 21.52 -14.13 -11.34
N VAL A 28 20.92 -14.52 -12.46
CA VAL A 28 19.58 -15.11 -12.47
C VAL A 28 19.70 -16.50 -11.84
N ALA A 29 19.02 -16.75 -10.72
CA ALA A 29 18.96 -18.08 -10.15
C ALA A 29 18.25 -19.03 -11.14
N GLU A 30 18.99 -20.01 -11.67
CA GLU A 30 18.40 -21.03 -12.53
C GLU A 30 17.48 -21.95 -11.70
N PRO A 31 16.23 -22.21 -12.14
CA PRO A 31 15.36 -23.12 -11.43
C PRO A 31 15.87 -24.56 -11.57
N SER A 32 16.15 -25.19 -10.42
CA SER A 32 16.47 -26.61 -10.32
C SER A 32 15.27 -27.45 -10.77
N SER A 33 15.43 -28.14 -11.90
CA SER A 33 14.61 -29.25 -12.44
C SER A 33 13.23 -29.46 -11.79
N GLY A 34 12.20 -28.88 -12.42
CA GLY A 34 10.80 -29.17 -12.16
C GLY A 34 9.92 -28.31 -13.08
N HIS A 35 9.20 -28.96 -14.00
CA HIS A 35 8.18 -28.42 -14.91
C HIS A 35 8.24 -26.90 -15.15
N GLN A 36 9.01 -26.45 -16.15
CA GLN A 36 9.10 -25.04 -16.53
C GLN A 36 7.74 -24.54 -17.02
N ILE A 37 7.03 -23.83 -16.16
CA ILE A 37 5.96 -22.93 -16.61
C ILE A 37 6.65 -21.76 -17.28
N MET A 38 6.44 -21.62 -18.59
CA MET A 38 6.91 -20.49 -19.38
C MET A 38 6.08 -19.26 -18.97
N LEU A 39 6.60 -18.50 -18.02
CA LEU A 39 5.98 -17.27 -17.56
C LEU A 39 6.46 -16.12 -18.44
N ASP A 40 5.52 -15.41 -19.06
CA ASP A 40 5.80 -14.17 -19.78
C ASP A 40 5.84 -12.99 -18.79
N TYR A 41 6.86 -12.16 -18.91
CA TYR A 41 7.04 -10.95 -18.11
C TYR A 41 7.12 -9.72 -19.01
N GLU A 42 6.49 -8.63 -18.58
CA GLU A 42 6.50 -7.34 -19.26
C GLU A 42 7.15 -6.29 -18.35
N GLU A 43 8.08 -5.49 -18.88
CA GLU A 43 8.69 -4.38 -18.14
C GLU A 43 7.71 -3.21 -18.05
N LYS A 44 7.50 -2.69 -16.83
CA LYS A 44 6.63 -1.53 -16.59
C LYS A 44 7.30 -0.54 -15.64
N THR A 45 7.22 0.74 -16.00
CA THR A 45 7.50 1.84 -15.06
C THR A 45 6.28 2.05 -14.18
N VAL A 46 6.45 1.90 -12.87
CA VAL A 46 5.41 2.14 -11.87
C VAL A 46 5.82 3.28 -10.95
N LEU A 47 4.84 4.07 -10.52
CA LEU A 47 5.01 5.03 -9.43
C LEU A 47 4.56 4.39 -8.14
N GLU A 48 5.46 4.30 -7.17
CA GLU A 48 5.14 3.80 -5.84
C GLU A 48 4.97 4.95 -4.84
N ILE A 49 4.18 4.70 -3.80
CA ILE A 49 3.96 5.67 -2.73
C ILE A 49 5.22 5.72 -1.85
N ALA A 50 6.02 6.77 -2.03
CA ALA A 50 7.24 7.01 -1.25
C ALA A 50 6.98 7.46 0.20
N GLY A 51 5.73 7.78 0.55
CA GLY A 51 5.32 8.14 1.90
C GLY A 51 4.02 8.92 1.93
N CYS A 52 3.47 9.10 3.13
CA CYS A 52 2.29 9.91 3.40
C CYS A 52 2.44 10.59 4.77
N THR A 53 1.61 11.59 5.05
CA THR A 53 1.63 12.29 6.34
C THR A 53 0.28 12.11 6.99
N CYS A 54 0.23 11.66 8.24
CA CYS A 54 -1.02 11.56 8.99
C CYS A 54 -1.67 12.94 9.08
N ASP A 55 -2.93 13.06 8.65
CA ASP A 55 -3.63 14.34 8.62
C ASP A 55 -3.96 14.86 10.01
N ARG A 56 -4.12 13.96 10.99
CA ARG A 56 -4.42 14.32 12.39
C ARG A 56 -3.17 14.73 13.17
N CYS A 57 -2.16 13.86 13.27
CA CYS A 57 -0.98 14.13 14.11
C CYS A 57 0.23 14.67 13.35
N ARG A 58 0.13 14.84 12.03
CA ARG A 58 1.22 15.34 11.15
C ARG A 58 2.48 14.47 11.11
N GLN A 59 2.43 13.24 11.65
CA GLN A 59 3.53 12.29 11.55
C GLN A 59 3.75 11.89 10.09
N ARG A 60 4.98 12.05 9.60
CA ARG A 60 5.41 11.50 8.31
C ARG A 60 5.65 9.99 8.44
N MET A 61 5.15 9.24 7.47
CA MET A 61 5.30 7.79 7.38
C MET A 61 5.82 7.43 6.00
N THR A 62 6.74 6.48 5.94
CA THR A 62 7.42 6.00 4.74
C THR A 62 7.42 4.47 4.72
N PRO A 63 7.71 3.80 3.58
CA PRO A 63 7.66 2.35 3.50
C PRO A 63 8.57 1.57 4.47
N VAL A 64 9.55 2.24 5.12
CA VAL A 64 10.39 1.63 6.15
C VAL A 64 9.76 1.66 7.55
N ASP A 65 8.71 2.47 7.74
CA ASP A 65 8.04 2.64 9.03
C ASP A 65 6.89 1.63 9.19
N PHE A 66 6.81 0.93 10.33
CA PHE A 66 5.67 0.04 10.62
C PHE A 66 4.32 0.75 10.53
N ALA A 67 4.25 2.00 11.03
CA ALA A 67 3.04 2.81 10.98
C ALA A 67 2.54 3.08 9.54
N PHE A 68 3.42 3.02 8.53
CA PHE A 68 3.02 3.15 7.13
C PHE A 68 2.24 1.94 6.62
N HIS A 69 2.58 0.74 7.08
CA HIS A 69 1.93 -0.51 6.68
C HIS A 69 0.57 -0.72 7.36
N GLU A 70 0.36 -0.09 8.51
CA GLU A 70 -0.89 -0.15 9.28
C GLU A 70 -1.75 1.12 9.15
N ARG A 71 -1.43 2.01 8.21
CA ARG A 71 -2.18 3.25 8.01
C ARG A 71 -3.52 2.99 7.33
N LEU A 72 -4.50 3.86 7.57
CA LEU A 72 -5.71 3.95 6.75
C LEU A 72 -5.60 5.09 5.74
N SER A 73 -5.89 4.81 4.46
CA SER A 73 -6.14 5.84 3.45
C SER A 73 -7.56 5.69 2.89
N VAL A 74 -8.29 6.79 2.88
CA VAL A 74 -9.59 6.89 2.19
C VAL A 74 -9.44 7.92 1.08
N ARG A 75 -9.97 7.60 -0.11
CA ARG A 75 -10.12 8.57 -1.20
C ARG A 75 -11.33 8.21 -2.06
N PHE A 76 -12.28 9.14 -2.19
CA PHE A 76 -13.42 8.98 -3.09
C PHE A 76 -13.90 10.32 -3.64
N LEU A 77 -14.64 10.26 -4.74
CA LEU A 77 -15.33 11.41 -5.33
C LEU A 77 -16.75 11.47 -4.75
N ALA A 78 -17.12 12.61 -4.19
CA ALA A 78 -18.46 12.89 -3.70
C ALA A 78 -19.46 12.96 -4.87
N GLY A 79 -20.60 12.30 -4.69
CA GLY A 79 -21.69 12.30 -5.67
C GLY A 79 -22.49 13.60 -5.66
N PHE A 80 -23.60 13.59 -6.41
CA PHE A 80 -24.60 14.66 -6.39
C PHE A 80 -25.33 14.71 -5.04
N ASP A 81 -25.65 15.91 -4.59
CA ASP A 81 -26.25 16.23 -3.28
C ASP A 81 -25.49 15.63 -2.09
N SER A 82 -24.16 15.54 -2.18
CA SER A 82 -23.35 14.96 -1.12
C SER A 82 -23.18 15.92 0.05
N ILE A 83 -23.24 15.41 1.28
CA ILE A 83 -22.90 16.19 2.49
C ILE A 83 -21.46 16.75 2.46
N PHE A 84 -20.59 16.19 1.62
CA PHE A 84 -19.21 16.64 1.43
C PHE A 84 -19.05 17.65 0.29
N GLY A 85 -20.15 18.06 -0.34
CA GLY A 85 -20.22 18.92 -1.51
C GLY A 85 -20.05 18.16 -2.83
N ASP A 86 -20.82 18.56 -3.83
CA ASP A 86 -20.92 17.86 -5.11
C ASP A 86 -19.62 17.90 -5.90
N GLY A 87 -19.17 16.73 -6.35
CA GLY A 87 -17.94 16.58 -7.15
C GLY A 87 -16.64 16.79 -6.36
N ASN A 88 -16.70 17.00 -5.05
CA ASN A 88 -15.50 17.13 -4.22
C ASN A 88 -14.78 15.79 -4.07
N VAL A 89 -13.45 15.83 -4.06
CA VAL A 89 -12.65 14.67 -3.67
C VAL A 89 -12.48 14.68 -2.15
N VAL A 90 -12.98 13.65 -1.49
CA VAL A 90 -12.80 13.44 -0.06
C VAL A 90 -11.64 12.49 0.15
N SER A 91 -10.64 12.89 0.94
CA SER A 91 -9.52 12.04 1.28
C SER A 91 -8.99 12.27 2.68
N ILE A 92 -8.45 11.23 3.30
CA ILE A 92 -7.73 11.30 4.57
C ILE A 92 -6.72 10.16 4.69
N ASP A 93 -5.56 10.47 5.28
CA ASP A 93 -4.54 9.52 5.69
C ASP A 93 -4.37 9.55 7.22
N LEU A 94 -4.54 8.40 7.89
CA LEU A 94 -4.38 8.26 9.35
C LEU A 94 -3.37 7.18 9.71
N CYS A 95 -2.46 7.48 10.63
CA CYS A 95 -1.63 6.46 11.28
C CYS A 95 -2.49 5.55 12.19
N SER A 96 -2.00 4.35 12.51
CA SER A 96 -2.76 3.35 13.30
C SER A 96 -3.24 3.89 14.66
N ARG A 97 -2.43 4.72 15.33
CA ARG A 97 -2.84 5.42 16.56
C ARG A 97 -4.02 6.37 16.31
N CYS A 98 -3.88 7.29 15.36
CA CYS A 98 -4.94 8.26 15.08
C CYS A 98 -6.21 7.58 14.53
N LEU A 99 -6.07 6.47 13.81
CA LEU A 99 -7.20 5.64 13.40
C LEU A 99 -7.97 5.13 14.63
N ASN A 100 -7.28 4.49 15.58
CA ASN A 100 -7.91 3.98 16.80
C ASN A 100 -8.49 5.11 17.66
N GLU A 101 -7.78 6.22 17.85
CA GLU A 101 -8.28 7.36 18.61
C GLU A 101 -9.45 8.11 17.92
N THR A 102 -9.66 7.93 16.62
CA THR A 102 -10.74 8.61 15.88
C THR A 102 -11.94 7.70 15.70
N LEU A 103 -11.72 6.43 15.34
CA LEU A 103 -12.76 5.50 14.95
C LEU A 103 -12.89 4.30 15.89
N GLY A 104 -12.05 4.19 16.92
CA GLY A 104 -11.86 2.98 17.73
C GLY A 104 -13.15 2.36 18.25
N ASP A 105 -14.07 3.17 18.75
CA ASP A 105 -15.37 2.70 19.28
C ASP A 105 -16.29 2.13 18.18
N TRP A 106 -16.04 2.45 16.92
CA TRP A 106 -16.76 1.96 15.74
C TRP A 106 -15.97 0.90 14.94
N LEU A 107 -14.74 0.57 15.35
CA LEU A 107 -13.96 -0.48 14.69
C LEU A 107 -14.40 -1.86 15.16
N HIS A 108 -14.71 -2.74 14.22
CA HIS A 108 -14.96 -4.15 14.48
C HIS A 108 -13.66 -4.94 14.31
N ILE A 109 -13.06 -5.37 15.42
CA ILE A 109 -11.79 -6.11 15.44
C ILE A 109 -12.08 -7.58 15.77
N THR A 110 -11.78 -8.48 14.83
CA THR A 110 -11.91 -9.93 15.03
C THR A 110 -10.54 -10.53 15.33
N PRO A 111 -10.35 -11.27 16.43
CA PRO A 111 -9.09 -11.96 16.71
C PRO A 111 -8.84 -13.07 15.68
N PRO A 112 -7.58 -13.51 15.50
CA PRO A 112 -7.29 -14.68 14.67
C PRO A 112 -7.98 -15.91 15.27
N GLU A 113 -8.51 -16.79 14.43
CA GLU A 113 -9.07 -18.06 14.91
C GLU A 113 -7.96 -18.95 15.49
N GLY A 114 -8.12 -19.41 16.73
CA GLY A 114 -7.26 -20.44 17.34
C GLY A 114 -6.00 -19.95 18.06
N VAL A 115 -6.02 -18.73 18.60
CA VAL A 115 -5.00 -18.24 19.57
C VAL A 115 -5.46 -18.45 21.01
#